data_AF-A0A959RV14-F1
#
_entry.id   AF-A0A959RV14-F1
#
_cell.length_a   1.000
_cell.length_b   1.000
_cell.length_c   1.000
_cell.angle_alpha   90.00
_cell.angle_beta   90.00
_cell.angle_gamma   90.00
#
_symmetry.space_group_name_H-M   'P 1'
#
loop_
_entity.id
_entity.type
_entity.pdbx_description
1 polymer ?
#
loop_
_entity_poly.entity_id
_entity_poly.type
_entity_poly.pdbx_seq_one_letter_code
_entity_poly.pdbx_strand_id
1 'polypeptide(L)'
;MNTIFNGWNKTLKELNNFNCKIEFLQSKMRDIVVRRKGFDIPEYLETLRKIITEHEYHLYSIADINNTDVFVTRDLIMSKNLTDNINTKNEILS
;
A
#
# COMPACT_ATOMS: atom_id res chain seq x y z
N MET A 1 -16.18 3.92 7.37
CA MET A 1 -14.97 4.69 6.95
C MET A 1 -14.65 4.30 5.51
N ASN A 2 -14.35 5.27 4.64
CA ASN A 2 -14.22 5.05 3.19
C ASN A 2 -13.00 4.13 2.89
N THR A 3 -13.20 2.99 2.22
CA THR A 3 -12.16 1.99 1.90
C THR A 3 -11.04 2.59 1.06
N ILE A 4 -11.38 3.50 0.15
CA ILE A 4 -10.44 4.26 -0.66
C ILE A 4 -9.50 5.09 0.23
N PHE A 5 -10.04 5.74 1.27
CA PHE A 5 -9.26 6.54 2.22
C PHE A 5 -8.28 5.67 3.02
N ASN A 6 -8.70 4.47 3.42
CA ASN A 6 -7.81 3.51 4.11
C ASN A 6 -6.67 3.02 3.21
N GLY A 7 -6.94 2.78 1.92
CA GLY A 7 -5.93 2.43 0.93
C GLY A 7 -4.85 3.52 0.81
N TRP A 8 -5.26 4.76 0.57
CA TRP A 8 -4.34 5.91 0.47
C TRP A 8 -3.53 6.13 1.76
N ASN A 9 -4.15 5.99 2.93
CA ASN A 9 -3.45 6.12 4.21
C ASN A 9 -2.37 5.04 4.39
N LYS A 10 -2.64 3.79 3.97
CA LYS A 10 -1.65 2.71 4.00
C LYS A 10 -0.50 2.98 3.03
N THR A 11 -0.80 3.41 1.80
CA THR A 11 0.23 3.79 0.83
C THR A 11 1.12 4.92 1.35
N LEU A 12 0.53 5.97 1.93
CA LEU A 12 1.29 7.10 2.47
C LEU A 12 2.22 6.67 3.61
N LYS A 13 1.72 5.81 4.52
CA LYS A 13 2.53 5.26 5.61
C LYS A 13 3.70 4.43 5.09
N GLU A 14 3.47 3.60 4.08
CA GLU A 14 4.52 2.78 3.48
C GLU A 14 5.57 3.63 2.76
N LEU A 15 5.16 4.64 1.99
CA LEU A 15 6.09 5.59 1.36
C LEU A 15 6.95 6.33 2.39
N ASN A 16 6.34 6.77 3.50
CA ASN A 16 7.07 7.44 4.57
C ASN A 16 8.07 6.48 5.25
N ASN A 17 7.67 5.23 5.51
CA ASN A 17 8.54 4.20 6.07
C ASN A 17 9.75 3.91 5.16
N PHE A 18 9.51 3.76 3.86
CA PHE A 18 10.56 3.57 2.87
C PHE A 18 11.54 4.76 2.85
N ASN A 19 11.02 6.00 2.82
CA ASN A 19 11.85 7.19 2.85
C ASN A 19 12.76 7.24 4.10
N CYS A 20 12.21 6.97 5.28
CA CYS A 20 13.00 6.91 6.51
C CYS A 20 14.12 5.86 6.46
N LYS A 21 13.85 4.67 5.89
CA LYS A 21 14.87 3.62 5.73
C LYS A 21 16.01 4.05 4.80
N ILE A 22 15.68 4.72 3.70
CA ILE A 22 16.68 5.26 2.76
C ILE A 22 17.51 6.36 3.41
N GLU A 23 16.88 7.32 4.10
CA GLU A 23 17.58 8.40 4.80
C GLU A 23 18.54 7.86 5.86
N PHE A 24 18.11 6.84 6.60
CA PHE A 24 18.95 6.17 7.59
C PHE A 24 20.16 5.47 6.96
N LEU A 25 19.96 4.75 5.85
CA LEU A 25 21.04 4.10 5.12
C LEU A 25 22.05 5.12 4.57
N GLN A 26 21.57 6.23 4.00
CA GLN A 26 22.42 7.33 3.55
C GLN A 26 23.19 7.98 4.70
N SER A 27 22.55 8.13 5.87
CA SER A 27 23.21 8.67 7.07
C SER A 27 24.35 7.77 7.53
N LYS A 28 24.15 6.44 7.53
CA LYS A 28 25.22 5.47 7.82
C LYS A 28 26.38 5.58 6.83
N MET A 29 26.07 5.73 5.54
CA MET A 29 27.10 5.90 4.50
C MET A 29 27.92 7.17 4.74
N ARG A 30 27.27 8.30 5.02
CA ARG A 30 27.96 9.56 5.37
C ARG A 30 28.87 9.38 6.58
N ASP A 31 28.39 8.70 7.62
CA ASP A 31 29.19 8.41 8.82
C ASP A 31 30.43 7.57 8.53
N ILE A 32 30.32 6.55 7.68
CA ILE A 32 31.46 5.71 7.27
C ILE A 32 32.50 6.54 6.52
N VAL A 33 32.06 7.36 5.56
CA VAL A 33 32.92 8.22 4.74
C VAL A 33 33.63 9.26 5.61
N VAL A 34 32.91 9.95 6.50
CA VAL A 34 33.48 10.95 7.42
C VAL A 34 34.51 10.33 8.35
N ARG A 35 34.25 9.11 8.86
CA ARG A 35 35.17 8.40 9.75
C ARG A 35 36.35 7.74 9.03
N ARG A 36 36.47 7.89 7.70
CA ARG A 36 37.49 7.25 6.84
C ARG A 36 37.59 5.75 7.07
N LYS A 37 36.48 5.10 7.42
CA LYS A 37 36.43 3.63 7.53
C LYS A 37 36.33 3.05 6.12
N GLY A 38 36.82 1.82 5.95
CA GLY A 38 36.58 1.06 4.72
C GLY A 38 35.08 0.98 4.45
N PHE A 39 34.65 1.41 3.27
CA PHE A 39 33.26 1.32 2.85
C PHE A 39 33.03 -0.02 2.15
N ASP A 40 32.20 -0.87 2.74
CA ASP A 40 31.77 -2.12 2.15
C ASP A 40 30.65 -1.85 1.15
N ILE A 41 31.03 -1.64 -0.12
CA ILE A 41 30.11 -1.40 -1.23
C ILE A 41 29.13 -2.58 -1.39
N PRO A 42 29.57 -3.86 -1.41
CA PRO A 42 28.67 -5.00 -1.45
C PRO A 42 27.60 -5.00 -0.36
N GLU A 43 27.98 -4.78 0.91
CA GLU A 43 27.04 -4.78 2.04
C GLU A 43 26.00 -3.66 1.90
N TYR A 44 26.43 -2.47 1.48
CA TYR A 44 25.53 -1.35 1.22
C TYR A 44 24.52 -1.65 0.12
N LEU A 45 24.98 -2.19 -1.03
CA LEU A 45 24.11 -2.53 -2.15
C LEU A 45 23.12 -3.63 -1.79
N GLU A 46 23.55 -4.63 -1.04
CA GLU A 46 22.67 -5.71 -0.58
C GLU A 46 21.62 -5.18 0.39
N THR A 47 21.99 -4.27 1.28
CA THR A 47 21.04 -3.62 2.20
C THR A 47 20.02 -2.78 1.44
N LEU A 48 20.47 -1.99 0.45
CA LEU A 48 19.58 -1.18 -0.39
C LEU A 48 18.60 -2.07 -1.17
N ARG A 49 19.09 -3.17 -1.77
CA ARG A 49 18.25 -4.12 -2.49
C ARG A 49 17.18 -4.71 -1.58
N LYS A 50 17.51 -5.12 -0.35
CA LYS A 50 16.53 -5.63 0.62
C LYS A 50 15.45 -4.60 0.95
N ILE A 51 15.81 -3.34 1.16
CA ILE A 51 14.86 -2.26 1.44
C ILE A 51 13.90 -2.05 0.25
N ILE A 52 14.42 -2.06 -0.98
CA ILE A 52 13.61 -1.92 -2.20
C ILE A 52 12.65 -3.11 -2.35
N THR A 53 13.15 -4.34 -2.22
CA THR A 53 12.32 -5.56 -2.34
C THR A 53 11.21 -5.61 -1.28
N GLU A 54 11.51 -5.24 -0.04
CA GLU A 54 10.50 -5.16 1.03
C GLU A 54 9.42 -4.10 0.70
N HIS A 55 9.84 -2.93 0.20
CA HIS A 55 8.92 -1.87 -0.19
C HIS A 55 8.00 -2.28 -1.35
N GLU A 56 8.56 -2.89 -2.39
CA GLU A 56 7.78 -3.43 -3.51
C GLU A 56 6.74 -4.43 -3.01
N TYR A 57 7.13 -5.37 -2.15
CA TYR A 57 6.23 -6.34 -1.55
C TYR A 57 5.07 -5.68 -0.79
N HIS A 58 5.36 -4.67 0.04
CA HIS A 58 4.31 -3.95 0.77
C HIS A 58 3.35 -3.19 -0.16
N LEU A 59 3.86 -2.55 -1.21
CA LEU A 59 3.02 -1.86 -2.19
C LEU A 59 2.08 -2.84 -2.92
N TYR A 60 2.58 -4.00 -3.33
CA TYR A 60 1.75 -5.04 -3.94
C TYR A 60 0.68 -5.55 -2.96
N SER A 61 1.04 -5.78 -1.70
CA SER A 61 0.09 -6.20 -0.66
C SER A 61 -1.02 -5.16 -0.43
N ILE A 62 -0.68 -3.86 -0.43
CA ILE A 62 -1.68 -2.78 -0.30
C ILE A 62 -2.60 -2.74 -1.54
N ALA A 63 -2.05 -2.94 -2.74
CA ALA A 63 -2.82 -2.95 -3.98
C ALA A 63 -3.83 -4.12 -4.03
N ASP A 64 -3.44 -5.31 -3.58
CA ASP A 64 -4.32 -6.49 -3.54
C ASP A 64 -5.51 -6.30 -2.58
N ILE A 65 -5.30 -5.64 -1.45
CA ILE A 65 -6.36 -5.29 -0.49
C ILE A 65 -7.35 -4.30 -1.13
N ASN A 66 -6.84 -3.26 -1.81
CA ASN A 66 -7.68 -2.26 -2.44
C ASN A 66 -8.52 -2.85 -3.59
N ASN A 67 -7.97 -3.81 -4.35
CA ASN A 67 -8.69 -4.48 -5.42
C ASN A 67 -9.79 -5.40 -4.88
N THR A 68 -9.50 -6.17 -3.83
CA THR A 68 -10.49 -7.07 -3.19
C THR A 68 -11.69 -6.28 -2.65
N ASP A 69 -11.46 -5.14 -2.01
CA ASP A 69 -12.54 -4.30 -1.44
C ASP A 69 -13.41 -3.63 -2.52
N VAL A 70 -12.85 -3.31 -3.70
CA VAL A 70 -13.61 -2.76 -4.83
C VAL A 70 -14.60 -3.78 -5.40
N PHE A 71 -14.21 -5.06 -5.50
CA PHE A 71 -15.12 -6.11 -5.93
C PHE A 71 -16.27 -6.32 -4.95
N VAL A 72 -15.98 -6.40 -3.64
CA VAL A 72 -17.01 -6.54 -2.60
C VAL A 72 -17.99 -5.36 -2.61
N THR A 73 -17.50 -4.13 -2.79
CA THR A 73 -18.34 -2.93 -2.83
C THR A 73 -19.26 -2.93 -4.08
N ARG A 74 -18.74 -3.40 -5.23
CA ARG A 74 -19.52 -3.51 -6.46
C ARG A 74 -20.65 -4.53 -6.35
N ASP A 75 -20.39 -5.69 -5.74
CA ASP A 75 -21.38 -6.76 -5.56
C ASP A 75 -22.49 -6.36 -4.57
N LEU A 76 -22.14 -5.59 -3.53
CA LEU A 76 -23.11 -5.03 -2.59
C LEU A 76 -24.02 -3.96 -3.24
N ILE A 77 -23.48 -3.11 -4.12
CA ILE A 77 -24.28 -2.12 -4.85
C ILE A 77 -25.20 -2.80 -5.88
N MET A 78 -24.70 -3.80 -6.61
CA MET A 78 -25.49 -4.61 -7.55
C MET A 78 -26.65 -5.33 -6.86
N SER A 79 -26.39 -5.98 -5.74
CA SER A 79 -27.42 -6.70 -4.97
C SER A 79 -28.49 -5.75 -4.40
N LYS A 80 -28.09 -4.59 -3.85
CA LYS A 80 -29.02 -3.58 -3.37
C LYS A 80 -29.92 -3.02 -4.48
N ASN A 81 -29.34 -2.69 -5.63
CA ASN A 81 -30.11 -2.21 -6.78
C ASN A 81 -31.12 -3.26 -7.28
N LEU A 82 -30.77 -4.55 -7.22
CA LEU A 82 -31.71 -5.64 -7.54
C LEU A 82 -32.85 -5.72 -6.53
N THR A 83 -32.57 -5.61 -5.23
CA THR A 83 -33.60 -5.67 -4.18
C THR A 83 -34.55 -4.48 -4.26
N ASP A 84 -34.02 -3.27 -4.45
CA ASP A 84 -34.82 -2.05 -4.58
C ASP A 84 -35.75 -2.14 -5.81
N ASN A 85 -35.24 -2.64 -6.95
CA ASN A 85 -36.03 -2.76 -8.18
C ASN A 85 -37.13 -3.84 -8.10
N ILE A 86 -36.92 -4.91 -7.31
CA ILE A 86 -37.94 -5.92 -7.03
C ILE A 86 -39.06 -5.33 -6.15
N ASN A 87 -38.69 -4.57 -5.12
CA ASN A 87 -39.66 -3.95 -4.21
C ASN A 87 -40.52 -2.90 -4.95
N THR A 88 -39.92 -2.05 -5.78
CA THR A 88 -40.66 -1.07 -6.59
C THR A 88 -41.63 -1.75 -7.56
N LYS A 89 -41.26 -2.89 -8.16
CA LYS A 89 -42.17 -3.66 -9.02
C LYS A 89 -43.37 -4.23 -8.27
N ASN A 90 -43.16 -4.70 -7.04
CA ASN A 90 -44.24 -5.26 -6.24
C ASN A 90 -45.21 -4.18 -5.75
N GLU A 91 -44.73 -2.98 -5.44
CA GLU A 91 -45.58 -1.84 -5.06
C GLU A 91 -46.45 -1.33 -6.23
N ILE A 92 -45.95 -1.37 -7.47
CA ILE A 92 -46.72 -0.95 -8.66
C ILE A 92 -47.82 -1.98 -9.02
N LEU A 93 -47.66 -3.24 -8.59
CA LEU A 93 -48.58 -4.35 -8.86
C LEU A 93 -49.61 -4.59 -7.74
N SER A 94 -49.56 -3.80 -6.66
CA SER A 94 -50.46 -3.87 -5.50
C SER A 94 -51.53 -2.77 -5.55
#